data_AF-A0A8S1CZH7-F1
#
_entry.id   AF-A0A8S1CZH7-F1
#
_cell.length_a   1.000
_cell.length_b   1.000
_cell.length_c   1.000
_cell.angle_alpha   90.00
_cell.angle_beta   90.00
_cell.angle_gamma   90.00
#
_symmetry.space_group_name_H-M   'P 1'
#
loop_
_entity.id
_entity.type
_entity.pdbx_description
1 polymer ?
#
loop_
_entity_poly.entity_id
_entity_poly.type
_entity_poly.pdbx_seq_one_letter_code
_entity_poly.pdbx_strand_id
1 'polypeptide(L)'
;MFTPSAKDLWKTYNFPQPTPLLTRIKQDCYEYPECSQQDFFAHQPGENNNLNAAGPPDSVAARREANRLQQRRRLANESPEKRAARLEAQRIQQHLRLASESPEQRASRLQALRERQRYRLAHETPNQRASRLTALRERQRIRLASETPDQRAKRLEALRERQRFRLANETPEERAKRLEALRVELIPVTVDNICLLALRDRQRYRLAHESGQQRAARLAGLWERQRSRLATETPDQRAKRLEALRIRQRQRIANESAEQRAMRLADLRHRQRIRLANESPEKRASRLEALRLRQQQRLASESPEQRAARLMAARIRQQQRLANESKEERAARFAGIKRRRRMSCSTQSSACPSLSVYVPRKPLPPLLRSPPPAPPPTPFHTPPSPNHAAKQAFRRTVNVEGSDYWWESHFLVPQQPPAQQQQPAFPWDYVCDSVFAPYVRRHPIAPPLPTPPPPPHSPFQQQHPQQQQQQHPPPQQQPPPPPQQQPPPQQQQQPLETQPKMENP
;
A
#
# COMPACT_ATOMS: atom_id res chain seq x y z
N MET A 1 -58.70 10.78 -0.24
CA MET A 1 -58.23 12.15 0.01
C MET A 1 -57.02 12.39 -0.87
N PHE A 2 -57.22 13.00 -2.04
CA PHE A 2 -56.16 13.28 -3.02
C PHE A 2 -55.57 14.65 -2.75
N THR A 3 -54.25 14.73 -2.59
CA THR A 3 -53.51 15.99 -2.53
C THR A 3 -53.21 16.48 -3.95
N PRO A 4 -53.42 17.77 -4.27
CA PRO A 4 -53.20 18.29 -5.60
C PRO A 4 -51.71 18.53 -5.90
N SER A 5 -51.36 18.37 -7.17
CA SER A 5 -50.01 18.47 -7.72
C SER A 5 -49.55 19.93 -7.84
N ALA A 6 -48.25 20.17 -7.64
CA ALA A 6 -47.60 21.48 -7.60
C ALA A 6 -47.67 22.30 -8.92
N LYS A 7 -48.37 21.83 -9.95
CA LYS A 7 -48.61 22.55 -11.21
C LYS A 7 -49.85 23.47 -11.18
N ASP A 8 -50.74 23.32 -10.21
CA ASP A 8 -52.02 24.05 -10.18
C ASP A 8 -52.00 25.35 -9.35
N LEU A 9 -50.88 25.71 -8.73
CA LEU A 9 -50.76 26.90 -7.87
C LEU A 9 -50.20 28.16 -8.55
N TRP A 10 -50.15 28.20 -9.89
CA TRP A 10 -49.52 29.30 -10.65
C TRP A 10 -50.49 30.24 -11.40
N LYS A 11 -51.80 30.17 -11.14
CA LYS A 11 -52.80 30.94 -11.92
C LYS A 11 -53.42 32.17 -11.26
N THR A 12 -53.03 32.57 -10.05
CA THR A 12 -53.66 33.74 -9.40
C THR A 12 -52.69 34.58 -8.59
N TYR A 13 -51.73 35.24 -9.24
CA TYR A 13 -51.13 36.45 -8.69
C TYR A 13 -50.87 37.45 -9.83
N ASN A 14 -51.76 38.43 -9.94
CA ASN A 14 -51.59 39.64 -10.75
C ASN A 14 -50.43 40.45 -10.17
N PHE A 15 -49.32 40.54 -10.91
CA PHE A 15 -48.26 41.49 -10.63
C PHE A 15 -48.53 42.82 -11.36
N PRO A 16 -48.40 43.98 -10.70
CA PRO A 16 -48.52 45.27 -11.36
C PRO A 16 -47.31 45.52 -12.27
N GLN A 17 -47.60 46.10 -13.44
CA GLN A 17 -46.64 46.50 -14.48
C GLN A 17 -45.55 47.45 -13.93
N PRO A 18 -44.26 47.28 -14.30
CA PRO A 18 -43.25 48.28 -14.02
C PRO A 18 -43.36 49.45 -15.02
N THR A 19 -43.44 50.67 -14.50
CA THR A 19 -43.37 51.93 -15.24
C THR A 19 -42.04 52.07 -16.01
N PRO A 20 -42.04 52.60 -17.25
CA PRO A 20 -40.83 52.71 -18.06
C PRO A 20 -40.15 54.06 -17.86
N LEU A 21 -39.03 54.10 -17.12
CA LEU A 21 -38.12 55.25 -17.14
C LEU A 21 -36.68 54.77 -17.03
N LEU A 22 -36.09 54.33 -18.15
CA LEU A 22 -34.64 54.37 -18.41
C LEU A 22 -34.34 53.92 -19.85
N THR A 23 -34.80 54.70 -20.83
CA THR A 23 -34.34 54.65 -22.22
C THR A 23 -33.64 55.97 -22.55
N ARG A 24 -32.36 56.08 -22.18
CA ARG A 24 -31.39 56.87 -22.96
C ARG A 24 -29.98 56.59 -22.48
N ILE A 25 -29.07 56.54 -23.45
CA ILE A 25 -27.62 56.30 -23.34
C ILE A 25 -27.27 54.80 -23.36
N LYS A 26 -27.27 54.22 -24.57
CA LYS A 26 -26.25 53.29 -25.09
C LYS A 26 -26.63 52.89 -26.52
N GLN A 27 -26.47 53.83 -27.43
CA GLN A 27 -26.07 53.57 -28.80
C GLN A 27 -24.81 54.41 -29.02
N ASP A 28 -23.93 53.90 -29.85
CA ASP A 28 -22.58 54.40 -30.18
C ASP A 28 -21.49 53.89 -29.24
N CYS A 29 -20.95 52.71 -29.59
CA CYS A 29 -19.54 52.33 -29.50
C CYS A 29 -19.43 50.87 -30.00
N TYR A 30 -19.46 50.69 -31.32
CA TYR A 30 -18.88 49.52 -31.96
C TYR A 30 -17.83 50.00 -32.96
N GLU A 31 -16.69 49.29 -32.92
CA GLU A 31 -15.64 49.19 -33.93
C GLU A 31 -14.68 50.38 -34.07
N TYR A 32 -13.44 50.21 -33.60
CA TYR A 32 -12.25 50.43 -34.44
C TYR A 32 -11.09 49.54 -33.94
N PRO A 33 -10.29 48.93 -34.87
CA PRO A 33 -9.10 48.16 -34.54
C PRO A 33 -7.85 49.04 -34.46
N GLU A 34 -6.76 48.38 -34.03
CA GLU A 34 -5.39 48.86 -33.84
C GLU A 34 -4.93 49.97 -34.80
N CYS A 35 -4.43 51.09 -34.25
CA CYS A 35 -3.52 51.98 -34.96
C CYS A 35 -2.49 52.57 -34.00
N SER A 36 -1.28 52.65 -34.51
CA SER A 36 0.03 52.85 -33.90
C SER A 36 0.24 54.15 -33.11
N GLN A 37 1.14 54.06 -32.13
CA GLN A 37 1.87 55.18 -31.53
C GLN A 37 2.54 56.04 -32.61
N GLN A 38 2.03 57.25 -32.83
CA GLN A 38 2.77 58.50 -33.08
C GLN A 38 1.73 59.59 -33.36
N ASP A 39 1.81 60.67 -32.56
CA ASP A 39 1.09 61.96 -32.64
C ASP A 39 0.42 62.30 -31.31
N PHE A 40 1.26 62.58 -30.32
CA PHE A 40 0.87 63.11 -29.02
C PHE A 40 1.42 64.54 -28.89
N PHE A 41 0.88 65.49 -29.66
CA PHE A 41 1.02 66.92 -29.34
C PHE A 41 -0.21 67.72 -29.78
N ALA A 42 -0.71 68.50 -28.83
CA ALA A 42 -1.57 69.68 -28.98
C ALA A 42 -3.01 69.49 -29.48
N HIS A 43 -3.93 69.21 -28.56
CA HIS A 43 -5.24 69.89 -28.55
C HIS A 43 -5.69 70.17 -27.12
N GLN A 44 -5.70 71.45 -26.76
CA GLN A 44 -6.38 71.95 -25.57
C GLN A 44 -7.90 71.75 -25.74
N PRO A 45 -8.64 71.27 -24.73
CA PRO A 45 -10.09 71.31 -24.77
C PRO A 45 -10.56 72.75 -24.55
N GLY A 46 -11.14 73.33 -25.60
CA GLY A 46 -11.85 74.60 -25.54
C GLY A 46 -12.98 74.57 -24.51
N GLU A 47 -13.00 75.61 -23.69
CA GLU A 47 -14.03 75.96 -22.74
C GLU A 47 -15.34 76.24 -23.46
N ASN A 48 -16.18 75.22 -23.63
CA ASN A 48 -17.58 75.45 -23.99
C ASN A 48 -18.36 75.84 -22.73
N ASN A 49 -18.41 77.16 -22.53
CA ASN A 49 -19.36 77.87 -21.68
C ASN A 49 -20.80 77.48 -22.06
N ASN A 50 -21.42 76.61 -21.26
CA ASN A 50 -22.88 76.55 -21.17
C ASN A 50 -23.29 76.55 -19.69
N LEU A 51 -23.02 77.71 -19.07
CA LEU A 51 -23.63 78.13 -17.81
C LEU A 51 -25.05 78.59 -18.13
N ASN A 52 -26.04 77.70 -18.04
CA ASN A 52 -27.44 78.05 -17.79
C ASN A 52 -28.29 76.79 -17.54
N ALA A 53 -27.99 76.12 -16.42
CA ALA A 53 -28.93 75.23 -15.73
C ALA A 53 -28.61 75.24 -14.22
N ALA A 54 -28.34 76.42 -13.67
CA ALA A 54 -28.29 76.62 -12.23
C ALA A 54 -29.74 76.77 -11.74
N GLY A 55 -30.36 75.65 -11.37
CA GLY A 55 -31.44 75.70 -10.38
C GLY A 55 -30.92 76.39 -9.10
N PRO A 56 -31.82 76.80 -8.18
CA PRO A 56 -31.46 77.67 -7.08
C PRO A 56 -30.22 77.14 -6.32
N PRO A 57 -29.21 77.99 -6.06
CA PRO A 57 -27.92 77.58 -5.46
C PRO A 57 -28.04 76.95 -4.06
N ASP A 58 -29.26 76.90 -3.50
CA ASP A 58 -29.59 76.33 -2.20
C ASP A 58 -30.33 75.00 -2.24
N SER A 59 -30.37 74.29 -3.37
CA SER A 59 -30.91 72.92 -3.35
C SER A 59 -29.98 71.95 -2.62
N VAL A 60 -30.54 71.17 -1.69
CA VAL A 60 -29.82 70.12 -0.94
C VAL A 60 -29.09 69.13 -1.87
N ALA A 61 -29.61 68.93 -3.09
CA ALA A 61 -29.00 68.10 -4.12
C ALA A 61 -27.66 68.67 -4.64
N ALA A 62 -27.61 69.96 -4.96
CA ALA A 62 -26.39 70.63 -5.43
C ALA A 62 -25.28 70.62 -4.35
N ARG A 63 -25.65 70.86 -3.08
CA ARG A 63 -24.71 70.73 -1.93
C ARG A 63 -24.18 69.31 -1.77
N ARG A 64 -25.01 68.28 -1.97
CA ARG A 64 -24.59 66.86 -1.93
C ARG A 64 -23.66 66.51 -3.09
N GLU A 65 -23.83 67.11 -4.26
CA GLU A 65 -22.95 66.89 -5.41
C GLU A 65 -21.60 67.59 -5.26
N ALA A 66 -21.59 68.84 -4.79
CA ALA A 66 -20.37 69.57 -4.47
C ALA A 66 -19.52 68.83 -3.41
N ASN A 67 -20.15 68.31 -2.35
CA ASN A 67 -19.49 67.49 -1.34
C ASN A 67 -18.93 66.17 -1.91
N ARG A 68 -19.68 65.49 -2.79
CA ARG A 68 -19.18 64.28 -3.48
C ARG A 68 -17.97 64.60 -4.35
N LEU A 69 -17.97 65.74 -5.06
CA LEU A 69 -16.86 66.16 -5.90
C LEU A 69 -15.62 66.50 -5.04
N GLN A 70 -15.80 67.23 -3.95
CA GLN A 70 -14.71 67.56 -3.02
C GLN A 70 -14.13 66.30 -2.38
N GLN A 71 -14.98 65.33 -2.00
CA GLN A 71 -14.55 64.04 -1.49
C GLN A 71 -13.78 63.22 -2.54
N ARG A 72 -14.23 63.23 -3.82
CA ARG A 72 -13.48 62.59 -4.92
C ARG A 72 -12.11 63.24 -5.11
N ARG A 73 -12.01 64.58 -5.05
CA ARG A 73 -10.72 65.30 -5.13
C ARG A 73 -9.79 64.94 -3.95
N ARG A 74 -10.32 64.86 -2.72
CA ARG A 74 -9.55 64.44 -1.53
C ARG A 74 -9.04 62.99 -1.65
N LEU A 75 -9.85 62.09 -2.19
CA LEU A 75 -9.46 60.68 -2.40
C LEU A 75 -8.48 60.51 -3.58
N ALA A 76 -8.58 61.35 -4.60
CA ALA A 76 -7.66 61.33 -5.75
C ALA A 76 -6.26 61.80 -5.37
N ASN A 77 -6.15 62.78 -4.47
CA ASN A 77 -4.89 63.34 -4.00
C ASN A 77 -4.39 62.68 -2.69
N GLU A 78 -4.95 61.53 -2.31
CA GLU A 78 -4.59 60.79 -1.11
C GLU A 78 -3.20 60.14 -1.29
N SER A 79 -2.33 60.23 -0.29
CA SER A 79 -1.04 59.52 -0.32
C SER A 79 -1.26 58.00 -0.26
N PRO A 80 -0.35 57.18 -0.83
CA PRO A 80 -0.50 55.72 -0.81
C PRO A 80 -0.62 55.15 0.62
N GLU A 81 0.08 55.72 1.59
CA GLU A 81 0.01 55.33 3.00
C GLU A 81 -1.34 55.65 3.63
N LYS A 82 -1.86 56.87 3.43
CA LYS A 82 -3.18 57.27 3.94
C LYS A 82 -4.29 56.42 3.30
N ARG A 83 -4.16 56.13 2.01
CA ARG A 83 -5.06 55.22 1.28
C ARG A 83 -5.02 53.81 1.86
N ALA A 84 -3.83 53.28 2.17
CA ALA A 84 -3.68 51.96 2.77
C ALA A 84 -4.35 51.90 4.15
N ALA A 85 -4.08 52.88 5.03
CA ALA A 85 -4.69 52.97 6.36
C ALA A 85 -6.22 53.08 6.30
N ARG A 86 -6.77 53.89 5.39
CA ARG A 86 -8.22 54.02 5.20
C ARG A 86 -8.85 52.71 4.71
N LEU A 87 -8.21 52.02 3.75
CA LEU A 87 -8.69 50.73 3.26
C LEU A 87 -8.58 49.63 4.32
N GLU A 88 -7.55 49.67 5.17
CA GLU A 88 -7.39 48.76 6.30
C GLU A 88 -8.50 48.97 7.34
N ALA A 89 -8.75 50.22 7.75
CA ALA A 89 -9.86 50.54 8.65
C ALA A 89 -11.21 50.05 8.08
N GLN A 90 -11.43 50.20 6.77
CA GLN A 90 -12.62 49.68 6.10
C GLN A 90 -12.70 48.14 6.11
N ARG A 91 -11.56 47.45 5.90
CA ARG A 91 -11.49 45.98 6.00
C ARG A 91 -11.79 45.50 7.41
N ILE A 92 -11.26 46.17 8.43
CA ILE A 92 -11.50 45.86 9.85
C ILE A 92 -13.00 45.99 10.17
N GLN A 93 -13.63 47.11 9.80
CA GLN A 93 -15.06 47.29 10.00
C GLN A 93 -15.91 46.24 9.27
N GLN A 94 -15.54 45.90 8.02
CA GLN A 94 -16.19 44.83 7.28
C GLN A 94 -16.02 43.47 7.96
N HIS A 95 -14.83 43.16 8.47
CA HIS A 95 -14.56 41.93 9.19
C HIS A 95 -15.42 41.84 10.46
N LEU A 96 -15.51 42.92 11.24
CA LEU A 96 -16.36 42.98 12.44
C LEU A 96 -17.83 42.77 12.09
N ARG A 97 -18.33 43.41 11.02
CA ARG A 97 -19.71 43.21 10.55
C ARG A 97 -19.99 41.78 10.07
N LEU A 98 -19.02 41.13 9.41
CA LEU A 98 -19.15 39.75 8.95
C LEU A 98 -19.04 38.75 10.12
N ALA A 99 -18.25 39.08 11.15
CA ALA A 99 -18.10 38.26 12.35
C ALA A 99 -19.35 38.27 13.23
N SER A 100 -20.08 39.39 13.27
CA SER A 100 -21.35 39.52 14.00
C SER A 100 -22.59 39.09 13.20
N GLU A 101 -22.40 38.58 11.98
CA GLU A 101 -23.48 38.17 11.08
C GLU A 101 -24.20 36.92 11.60
N SER A 102 -25.53 36.96 11.66
CA SER A 102 -26.30 35.75 12.00
C SER A 102 -26.23 34.70 10.88
N PRO A 103 -26.45 33.41 11.16
CA PRO A 103 -26.46 32.37 10.12
C PRO A 103 -27.45 32.66 8.97
N GLU A 104 -28.61 33.24 9.28
CA GLU A 104 -29.64 33.61 8.30
C GLU A 104 -29.23 34.82 7.45
N GLN A 105 -28.65 35.86 8.07
CA GLN A 105 -28.09 37.00 7.36
C GLN A 105 -26.97 36.55 6.42
N ARG A 106 -26.10 35.65 6.90
CA ARG A 106 -25.03 35.04 6.11
C ARG A 106 -25.57 34.24 4.93
N ALA A 107 -26.60 33.42 5.15
CA ALA A 107 -27.26 32.66 4.09
C ALA A 107 -27.84 33.60 3.02
N SER A 108 -28.55 34.64 3.44
CA SER A 108 -29.16 35.65 2.56
C SER A 108 -28.11 36.41 1.75
N ARG A 109 -27.02 36.86 2.39
CA ARG A 109 -25.89 37.51 1.71
C ARG A 109 -25.22 36.59 0.69
N LEU A 110 -24.97 35.32 1.06
CA LEU A 110 -24.39 34.34 0.15
C LEU A 110 -25.34 33.99 -1.01
N GLN A 111 -26.65 33.96 -0.77
CA GLN A 111 -27.64 33.78 -1.83
C GLN A 111 -27.62 34.93 -2.83
N ALA A 112 -27.68 36.18 -2.35
CA ALA A 112 -27.57 37.36 -3.22
C ALA A 112 -26.27 37.37 -4.04
N LEU A 113 -25.15 36.94 -3.45
CA LEU A 113 -23.87 36.78 -4.16
C LEU A 113 -23.93 35.69 -5.24
N ARG A 114 -24.55 34.54 -4.97
CA ARG A 114 -24.76 33.46 -5.95
C ARG A 114 -25.65 33.92 -7.09
N GLU A 115 -26.72 34.64 -6.81
CA GLU A 115 -27.65 35.19 -7.81
C GLU A 115 -26.95 36.21 -8.72
N ARG A 116 -26.18 37.15 -8.13
CA ARG A 116 -25.37 38.10 -8.90
C ARG A 116 -24.32 37.39 -9.76
N GLN A 117 -23.73 36.30 -9.27
CA GLN A 117 -22.79 35.50 -10.04
C GLN A 117 -23.49 34.76 -11.18
N ARG A 118 -24.65 34.14 -10.94
CA ARG A 118 -25.47 33.49 -11.98
C ARG A 118 -25.84 34.48 -13.08
N TYR A 119 -26.29 35.67 -12.71
CA TYR A 119 -26.63 36.73 -13.66
C TYR A 119 -25.42 37.10 -14.54
N ARG A 120 -24.24 37.33 -13.93
CA ARG A 120 -23.01 37.63 -14.68
C ARG A 120 -22.57 36.50 -15.62
N LEU A 121 -22.70 35.24 -15.20
CA LEU A 121 -22.34 34.08 -16.01
C LEU A 121 -23.33 33.84 -17.16
N ALA A 122 -24.63 34.13 -16.97
CA ALA A 122 -25.64 33.99 -18.01
C ALA A 122 -25.48 35.01 -19.14
N HIS A 123 -24.97 36.21 -18.82
CA HIS A 123 -24.74 37.30 -19.78
C HIS A 123 -23.26 37.43 -20.19
N GLU A 124 -22.47 36.37 -20.00
CA GLU A 124 -21.05 36.34 -20.33
C GLU A 124 -20.87 36.16 -21.85
N THR A 125 -20.07 37.03 -22.48
CA THR A 125 -19.75 36.86 -23.91
C THR A 125 -18.79 35.68 -24.11
N PRO A 126 -18.73 35.06 -25.31
CA PRO A 126 -17.81 33.94 -25.56
C PRO A 126 -16.35 34.25 -25.23
N ASN A 127 -15.88 35.46 -25.55
CA ASN A 127 -14.52 35.90 -25.24
C ASN A 127 -14.28 36.06 -23.73
N GLN A 128 -15.24 36.65 -23.01
CA GLN A 128 -15.17 36.74 -21.54
C GLN A 128 -15.17 35.35 -20.89
N ARG A 129 -15.97 34.41 -21.42
CA ARG A 129 -16.01 33.01 -20.99
C ARG A 129 -14.69 32.31 -21.23
N ALA A 130 -14.09 32.48 -22.41
CA ALA A 130 -12.79 31.92 -22.73
C ALA A 130 -11.72 32.43 -21.74
N SER A 131 -11.62 33.75 -21.56
CA SER A 131 -10.69 34.39 -20.61
C SER A 131 -10.91 33.95 -19.16
N ARG A 132 -12.16 33.77 -18.72
CA ARG A 132 -12.46 33.25 -17.38
C ARG A 132 -12.02 31.80 -17.23
N LEU A 133 -12.26 30.95 -18.24
CA LEU A 133 -11.89 29.54 -18.21
C LEU A 133 -10.37 29.34 -18.28
N THR A 134 -9.64 30.14 -19.06
CA THR A 134 -8.17 30.11 -19.09
C THR A 134 -7.60 30.50 -17.73
N ALA A 135 -8.05 31.60 -17.14
CA ALA A 135 -7.65 32.02 -15.80
C ALA A 135 -7.98 30.96 -14.73
N LEU A 136 -9.12 30.26 -14.86
CA LEU A 136 -9.51 29.18 -13.94
C LEU A 136 -8.60 27.96 -14.09
N ARG A 137 -8.27 27.54 -15.32
CA ARG A 137 -7.32 26.45 -15.59
C ARG A 137 -5.93 26.79 -15.06
N GLU A 138 -5.48 28.02 -15.22
CA GLU A 138 -4.18 28.48 -14.72
C GLU A 138 -4.12 28.46 -13.19
N ARG A 139 -5.14 29.00 -12.50
CA ARG A 139 -5.26 28.89 -11.04
C ARG A 139 -5.29 27.44 -10.56
N GLN A 140 -5.95 26.55 -11.32
CA GLN A 140 -5.97 25.13 -11.01
C GLN A 140 -4.58 24.50 -11.19
N ARG A 141 -3.85 24.84 -12.27
CA ARG A 141 -2.48 24.39 -12.50
C ARG A 141 -1.56 24.80 -11.36
N ILE A 142 -1.60 26.07 -10.95
CA ILE A 142 -0.80 26.59 -9.84
C ILE A 142 -1.14 25.86 -8.54
N ARG A 143 -2.43 25.69 -8.22
CA ARG A 143 -2.87 24.97 -7.01
C ARG A 143 -2.40 23.51 -6.98
N LEU A 144 -2.46 22.82 -8.11
CA LEU A 144 -2.01 21.42 -8.22
C LEU A 144 -0.48 21.31 -8.17
N ALA A 145 0.25 22.30 -8.68
CA ALA A 145 1.70 22.34 -8.61
C ALA A 145 2.21 22.62 -7.18
N SER A 146 1.50 23.44 -6.41
CA SER A 146 1.81 23.74 -5.01
C SER A 146 1.18 22.76 -4.01
N GLU A 147 0.63 21.64 -4.49
CA GLU A 147 -0.08 20.65 -3.65
C GLU A 147 0.93 19.87 -2.80
N THR A 148 0.70 19.76 -1.48
CA THR A 148 1.54 18.89 -0.64
C THR A 148 1.28 17.42 -0.96
N PRO A 149 2.24 16.51 -0.68
CA PRO A 149 2.05 15.08 -0.93
C PRO A 149 0.77 14.51 -0.30
N ASP A 150 0.42 14.93 0.92
CA ASP A 150 -0.80 14.50 1.61
C ASP A 150 -2.07 15.03 0.95
N GLN A 151 -2.08 16.30 0.53
CA GLN A 151 -3.20 16.88 -0.21
C GLN A 151 -3.41 16.14 -1.53
N ARG A 152 -2.32 15.81 -2.23
CA ARG A 152 -2.34 15.02 -3.47
C ARG A 152 -2.88 13.62 -3.23
N ALA A 153 -2.46 12.95 -2.17
CA ALA A 153 -2.96 11.63 -1.80
C ALA A 153 -4.48 11.66 -1.57
N LYS A 154 -4.97 12.61 -0.75
CA LYS A 154 -6.41 12.79 -0.47
C LYS A 154 -7.21 13.10 -1.75
N ARG A 155 -6.70 13.97 -2.62
CA ARG A 155 -7.36 14.29 -3.90
C ARG A 155 -7.44 13.07 -4.82
N LEU A 156 -6.36 12.30 -4.95
CA LEU A 156 -6.33 11.10 -5.78
C LEU A 156 -7.22 9.98 -5.20
N GLU A 157 -7.27 9.84 -3.89
CA GLU A 157 -8.18 8.93 -3.21
C GLU A 157 -9.64 9.29 -3.48
N ALA A 158 -10.03 10.57 -3.29
CA ALA A 158 -11.38 11.03 -3.62
C ALA A 158 -11.74 10.83 -5.11
N LEU A 159 -10.78 10.97 -6.02
CA LEU A 159 -10.98 10.65 -7.44
C LEU A 159 -11.22 9.15 -7.67
N ARG A 160 -10.43 8.28 -7.03
CA ARG A 160 -10.61 6.82 -7.11
C ARG A 160 -11.94 6.38 -6.53
N GLU A 161 -12.36 6.96 -5.41
CA GLU A 161 -13.68 6.68 -4.80
C GLU A 161 -14.83 7.08 -5.70
N ARG A 162 -14.79 8.30 -6.27
CA ARG A 162 -15.77 8.73 -7.27
C ARG A 162 -15.81 7.82 -8.49
N GLN A 163 -14.66 7.35 -8.94
CA GLN A 163 -14.57 6.41 -10.05
C GLN A 163 -15.18 5.04 -9.69
N ARG A 164 -14.86 4.51 -8.50
CA ARG A 164 -15.47 3.27 -7.99
C ARG A 164 -16.98 3.39 -7.89
N PHE A 165 -17.47 4.49 -7.34
CA PHE A 165 -18.91 4.75 -7.20
C PHE A 165 -19.60 4.82 -8.57
N ARG A 166 -18.99 5.50 -9.55
CA ARG A 166 -19.51 5.56 -10.92
C ARG A 166 -19.58 4.18 -11.58
N LEU A 167 -18.52 3.37 -11.43
CA LEU A 167 -18.46 2.03 -12.01
C LEU A 167 -19.40 1.04 -11.33
N ALA A 168 -19.61 1.16 -10.02
CA ALA A 168 -20.52 0.30 -9.27
C ALA A 168 -21.99 0.53 -9.64
N ASN A 169 -22.35 1.79 -9.94
CA ASN A 169 -23.69 2.19 -10.34
C ASN A 169 -23.85 2.29 -11.87
N GLU A 170 -22.89 1.75 -12.63
CA GLU A 170 -22.89 1.81 -14.10
C GLU A 170 -24.00 0.91 -14.64
N THR A 171 -24.90 1.48 -15.45
CA THR A 171 -25.91 0.67 -16.16
C THR A 171 -25.25 -0.16 -17.27
N PRO A 172 -25.88 -1.28 -17.72
CA PRO A 172 -25.32 -2.11 -18.79
C PRO A 172 -25.03 -1.33 -20.09
N GLU A 173 -25.88 -0.36 -20.44
CA GLU A 173 -25.72 0.49 -21.61
C GLU A 173 -24.55 1.47 -21.47
N GLU A 174 -24.40 2.11 -20.30
CA GLU A 174 -23.26 2.99 -20.02
C GLU A 174 -21.95 2.21 -20.00
N ARG A 175 -21.97 0.98 -19.48
CA ARG A 175 -20.83 0.06 -19.52
C ARG A 175 -20.45 -0.29 -20.95
N ALA A 176 -21.42 -0.60 -21.81
CA ALA A 176 -21.17 -0.87 -23.21
C ALA A 176 -20.54 0.34 -23.91
N LYS A 177 -21.10 1.55 -23.71
CA LYS A 177 -20.55 2.80 -24.24
C LYS A 177 -19.12 3.07 -23.74
N ARG A 178 -18.83 2.85 -22.45
CA ARG A 178 -17.47 3.01 -21.90
C ARG A 178 -16.49 2.00 -22.49
N LEU A 179 -16.89 0.73 -22.61
CA LEU A 179 -16.05 -0.29 -23.21
C LEU A 179 -15.79 -0.01 -24.70
N GLU A 180 -16.78 0.51 -25.42
CA GLU A 180 -16.63 0.93 -26.81
C GLU A 180 -15.72 2.16 -26.94
N ALA A 181 -15.88 3.17 -26.08
CA ALA A 181 -14.98 4.32 -26.04
C ALA A 181 -13.53 3.91 -25.75
N LEU A 182 -13.32 2.98 -24.81
CA LEU A 182 -11.99 2.40 -24.54
C LEU A 182 -11.45 1.60 -25.73
N ARG A 183 -12.33 0.91 -26.46
CA ARG A 183 -11.96 0.18 -27.67
C ARG A 183 -11.50 1.13 -28.76
N VAL A 184 -12.14 2.29 -28.91
CA VAL A 184 -11.77 3.33 -29.88
C VAL A 184 -10.51 4.07 -29.45
N GLU A 185 -10.34 4.43 -28.18
CA GLU A 185 -9.16 5.13 -27.66
C GLU A 185 -7.89 4.25 -27.62
N LEU A 186 -8.02 2.91 -27.49
CA LEU A 186 -6.89 1.98 -27.64
C LEU A 186 -6.46 1.77 -29.09
N ILE A 187 -7.08 2.46 -30.06
CA ILE A 187 -6.67 2.45 -31.46
C ILE A 187 -6.04 3.82 -31.79
N PRO A 188 -4.76 4.07 -31.46
CA PRO A 188 -3.94 4.77 -32.44
C PRO A 188 -3.87 3.84 -33.65
N VAL A 189 -4.56 4.24 -34.73
CA VAL A 189 -4.50 3.61 -36.05
C VAL A 189 -3.08 3.81 -36.60
N THR A 190 -2.12 3.06 -36.08
CA THR A 190 -0.91 2.70 -36.82
C THR A 190 -1.11 1.27 -37.27
N VAL A 191 -0.70 0.96 -38.51
CA VAL A 191 -0.75 -0.39 -39.09
C VAL A 191 -0.13 -1.43 -38.14
N ASP A 192 0.82 -1.00 -37.32
CA ASP A 192 1.49 -1.81 -36.29
C ASP A 192 0.55 -2.30 -35.16
N ASN A 193 -0.42 -1.50 -34.71
CA ASN A 193 -1.33 -1.90 -33.63
C ASN A 193 -2.37 -2.94 -34.09
N ILE A 194 -2.87 -2.82 -35.32
CA ILE A 194 -3.78 -3.81 -35.91
C ILE A 194 -3.03 -5.14 -36.09
N CYS A 195 -1.78 -5.10 -36.54
CA CYS A 195 -0.90 -6.26 -36.64
C CYS A 195 -0.64 -6.91 -35.27
N LEU A 196 -0.37 -6.13 -34.21
CA LEU A 196 -0.13 -6.67 -32.87
C LEU A 196 -1.39 -7.29 -32.24
N LEU A 197 -2.57 -6.70 -32.44
CA LEU A 197 -3.84 -7.28 -31.99
C LEU A 197 -4.15 -8.57 -32.75
N ALA A 198 -3.97 -8.59 -34.07
CA ALA A 198 -4.14 -9.79 -34.89
C ALA A 198 -3.16 -10.91 -34.49
N LEU A 199 -1.91 -10.58 -34.20
CA LEU A 199 -0.91 -11.53 -33.68
C LEU A 199 -1.30 -12.06 -32.30
N ARG A 200 -1.78 -11.19 -31.40
CA ARG A 200 -2.25 -11.59 -30.07
C ARG A 200 -3.48 -12.49 -30.16
N ASP A 201 -4.42 -12.19 -31.02
CA ASP A 201 -5.63 -13.01 -31.21
C ASP A 201 -5.31 -14.32 -31.90
N ARG A 202 -4.39 -14.34 -32.87
CA ARG A 202 -3.85 -15.58 -33.45
C ARG A 202 -3.12 -16.44 -32.41
N GLN A 203 -2.36 -15.81 -31.50
CA GLN A 203 -1.72 -16.53 -30.38
C GLN A 203 -2.75 -17.07 -29.40
N ARG A 204 -3.76 -16.28 -29.03
CA ARG A 204 -4.87 -16.74 -28.18
C ARG A 204 -5.61 -17.91 -28.81
N TYR A 205 -5.92 -17.81 -30.09
CA TYR A 205 -6.58 -18.87 -30.85
C TYR A 205 -5.71 -20.14 -30.87
N ARG A 206 -4.41 -20.01 -31.15
CA ARG A 206 -3.46 -21.14 -31.10
C ARG A 206 -3.38 -21.79 -29.72
N LEU A 207 -3.37 -21.00 -28.64
CA LEU A 207 -3.32 -21.49 -27.27
C LEU A 207 -4.64 -22.14 -26.82
N ALA A 208 -5.78 -21.63 -27.31
CA ALA A 208 -7.09 -22.19 -27.01
C ALA A 208 -7.33 -23.53 -27.69
N HIS A 209 -6.79 -23.72 -28.90
CA HIS A 209 -6.90 -24.94 -29.71
C HIS A 209 -5.64 -25.82 -29.62
N GLU A 210 -4.78 -25.57 -28.62
CA GLU A 210 -3.56 -26.34 -28.41
C GLU A 210 -3.92 -27.76 -27.95
N SER A 211 -3.42 -28.78 -28.65
CA SER A 211 -3.58 -30.16 -28.19
C SER A 211 -2.82 -30.40 -26.88
N GLY A 212 -3.20 -31.41 -26.10
CA GLY A 212 -2.52 -31.73 -24.84
C GLY A 212 -1.01 -31.96 -25.00
N GLN A 213 -0.60 -32.64 -26.08
CA GLN A 213 0.81 -32.88 -26.40
C GLN A 213 1.56 -31.59 -26.77
N GLN A 214 0.96 -30.74 -27.61
CA GLN A 214 1.55 -29.44 -27.96
C GLN A 214 1.69 -28.54 -26.73
N ARG A 215 0.69 -28.55 -25.84
CA ARG A 215 0.74 -27.82 -24.56
C ARG A 215 1.84 -28.34 -23.66
N ALA A 216 1.98 -29.65 -23.54
CA ALA A 216 3.04 -30.27 -22.76
C ALA A 216 4.43 -29.89 -23.30
N ALA A 217 4.64 -29.99 -24.62
CA ALA A 217 5.89 -29.60 -25.27
C ALA A 217 6.22 -28.11 -25.08
N ARG A 218 5.24 -27.22 -25.25
CA ARG A 218 5.42 -25.79 -25.04
C ARG A 218 5.77 -25.46 -23.59
N LEU A 219 5.08 -26.08 -22.63
CA LEU A 219 5.38 -25.91 -21.21
C LEU A 219 6.77 -26.46 -20.88
N ALA A 220 7.14 -27.63 -21.40
CA ALA A 220 8.47 -28.21 -21.22
C ALA A 220 9.58 -27.25 -21.70
N GLY A 221 9.44 -26.66 -22.89
CA GLY A 221 10.40 -25.66 -23.38
C GLY A 221 10.43 -24.35 -22.59
N LEU A 222 9.34 -23.98 -21.89
CA LEU A 222 9.34 -22.85 -20.95
C LEU A 222 10.07 -23.21 -19.64
N TRP A 223 9.83 -24.42 -19.12
CA TRP A 223 10.51 -24.94 -17.94
C TRP A 223 12.01 -25.08 -18.16
N GLU A 224 12.43 -25.56 -19.32
CA GLU A 224 13.84 -25.70 -19.69
C GLU A 224 14.53 -24.33 -19.73
N ARG A 225 13.94 -23.34 -20.41
CA ARG A 225 14.46 -21.96 -20.40
C ARG A 225 14.50 -21.35 -19.01
N GLN A 226 13.55 -21.67 -18.14
CA GLN A 226 13.59 -21.23 -16.75
C GLN A 226 14.72 -21.92 -15.98
N ARG A 227 14.91 -23.23 -16.17
CA ARG A 227 15.98 -24.01 -15.56
C ARG A 227 17.35 -23.47 -15.98
N SER A 228 17.57 -23.20 -17.27
CA SER A 228 18.81 -22.62 -17.77
C SER A 228 19.09 -21.25 -17.16
N ARG A 229 18.07 -20.36 -17.08
CA ARG A 229 18.22 -19.04 -16.42
C ARG A 229 18.56 -19.15 -14.93
N LEU A 230 17.98 -20.12 -14.23
CA LEU A 230 18.28 -20.36 -12.81
C LEU A 230 19.66 -21.01 -12.61
N ALA A 231 20.14 -21.81 -13.56
CA ALA A 231 21.45 -22.44 -13.51
C ALA A 231 22.59 -21.43 -13.71
N THR A 232 22.38 -20.41 -14.55
CA THR A 232 23.34 -19.33 -14.80
C THR A 232 23.17 -18.13 -13.85
N GLU A 233 22.30 -18.24 -12.85
CA GLU A 233 21.98 -17.14 -11.93
C GLU A 233 23.16 -16.88 -10.98
N THR A 234 23.62 -15.62 -10.89
CA THR A 234 24.67 -15.26 -9.92
C THR A 234 24.10 -15.26 -8.48
N PRO A 235 24.92 -15.41 -7.43
CA PRO A 235 24.45 -15.38 -6.05
C PRO A 235 23.65 -14.12 -5.70
N ASP A 236 24.05 -12.95 -6.22
CA ASP A 236 23.33 -11.69 -6.00
C ASP A 236 21.99 -11.62 -6.71
N GLN A 237 21.93 -12.12 -7.95
CA GLN A 237 20.68 -12.22 -8.70
C GLN A 237 19.71 -13.17 -7.98
N ARG A 238 20.23 -14.30 -7.48
CA ARG A 238 19.48 -15.26 -6.67
C ARG A 238 18.97 -14.63 -5.38
N ALA A 239 19.81 -13.88 -4.67
CA ALA A 239 19.41 -13.17 -3.46
C ALA A 239 18.27 -12.17 -3.74
N LYS A 240 18.41 -11.34 -4.79
CA LYS A 240 17.37 -10.39 -5.23
C LYS A 240 16.07 -11.09 -5.60
N ARG A 241 16.13 -12.19 -6.36
CA ARG A 241 14.95 -12.99 -6.74
C ARG A 241 14.27 -13.60 -5.53
N LEU A 242 15.02 -14.19 -4.61
CA LEU A 242 14.48 -14.78 -3.38
C LEU A 242 13.89 -13.71 -2.46
N GLU A 243 14.49 -12.52 -2.38
CA GLU A 243 13.95 -11.42 -1.59
C GLU A 243 12.65 -10.88 -2.17
N ALA A 244 12.58 -10.67 -3.50
CA ALA A 244 11.33 -10.32 -4.17
C ALA A 244 10.20 -11.35 -3.92
N LEU A 245 10.54 -12.64 -3.87
CA LEU A 245 9.58 -13.71 -3.53
C LEU A 245 9.14 -13.63 -2.06
N ARG A 246 10.06 -13.39 -1.12
CA ARG A 246 9.75 -13.20 0.31
C ARG A 246 8.84 -12.00 0.53
N ILE A 247 9.10 -10.87 -0.14
CA ILE A 247 8.27 -9.66 -0.07
C ILE A 247 6.84 -9.96 -0.53
N ARG A 248 6.68 -10.58 -1.71
CA ARG A 248 5.35 -10.96 -2.23
C ARG A 248 4.65 -11.95 -1.29
N GLN A 249 5.38 -12.90 -0.71
CA GLN A 249 4.83 -13.85 0.25
C GLN A 249 4.36 -13.16 1.53
N ARG A 250 5.15 -12.22 2.08
CA ARG A 250 4.76 -11.42 3.25
C ARG A 250 3.49 -10.61 2.96
N GLN A 251 3.42 -9.94 1.82
CA GLN A 251 2.23 -9.20 1.39
C GLN A 251 1.00 -10.11 1.25
N ARG A 252 1.14 -11.28 0.62
CA ARG A 252 0.04 -12.25 0.49
C ARG A 252 -0.45 -12.75 1.85
N ILE A 253 0.46 -13.03 2.79
CA ILE A 253 0.09 -13.49 4.14
C ILE A 253 -0.53 -12.35 4.97
N ALA A 254 -0.04 -11.12 4.82
CA ALA A 254 -0.60 -9.95 5.50
C ALA A 254 -2.03 -9.62 5.03
N ASN A 255 -2.31 -9.82 3.74
CA ASN A 255 -3.61 -9.57 3.13
C ASN A 255 -4.55 -10.79 3.18
N GLU A 256 -4.16 -11.86 3.88
CA GLU A 256 -4.92 -13.11 3.97
C GLU A 256 -6.15 -12.95 4.88
N SER A 257 -7.33 -13.37 4.41
CA SER A 257 -8.52 -13.43 5.27
C SER A 257 -8.40 -14.54 6.32
N ALA A 258 -9.19 -14.46 7.40
CA ALA A 258 -9.18 -15.49 8.45
C ALA A 258 -9.48 -16.90 7.91
N GLU A 259 -10.40 -17.02 6.96
CA GLU A 259 -10.76 -18.29 6.30
C GLU A 259 -9.62 -18.81 5.42
N GLN A 260 -9.02 -17.95 4.58
CA GLN A 260 -7.88 -18.32 3.76
C GLN A 260 -6.70 -18.80 4.63
N ARG A 261 -6.46 -18.11 5.74
CA ARG A 261 -5.47 -18.49 6.74
C ARG A 261 -5.77 -19.84 7.36
N ALA A 262 -7.03 -20.10 7.73
CA ALA A 262 -7.45 -21.38 8.27
C ALA A 262 -7.23 -22.52 7.26
N MET A 263 -7.62 -22.34 5.99
CA MET A 263 -7.39 -23.30 4.90
C MET A 263 -5.89 -23.57 4.68
N ARG A 264 -5.08 -22.51 4.59
CA ARG A 264 -3.62 -22.65 4.43
C ARG A 264 -2.98 -23.40 5.61
N LEU A 265 -3.39 -23.10 6.85
CA LEU A 265 -2.89 -23.81 8.03
C LEU A 265 -3.38 -25.26 8.08
N ALA A 266 -4.60 -25.54 7.64
CA ALA A 266 -5.14 -26.90 7.54
C ALA A 266 -4.36 -27.74 6.51
N ASP A 267 -4.10 -27.20 5.32
CA ASP A 267 -3.29 -27.85 4.29
C ASP A 267 -1.84 -28.08 4.79
N LEU A 268 -1.22 -27.09 5.44
CA LEU A 268 0.10 -27.25 6.05
C LEU A 268 0.14 -28.37 7.10
N ARG A 269 -0.87 -28.47 7.97
CA ARG A 269 -1.00 -29.56 8.95
C ARG A 269 -1.21 -30.90 8.26
N HIS A 270 -2.02 -30.96 7.22
CA HIS A 270 -2.28 -32.18 6.45
C HIS A 270 -0.99 -32.69 5.79
N ARG A 271 -0.26 -31.84 5.06
CA ARG A 271 1.04 -32.17 4.48
C ARG A 271 2.07 -32.56 5.54
N GLN A 272 2.04 -31.95 6.73
CA GLN A 272 2.90 -32.34 7.83
C GLN A 272 2.57 -33.74 8.34
N ARG A 273 1.28 -34.10 8.50
CA ARG A 273 0.87 -35.46 8.89
C ARG A 273 1.36 -36.49 7.88
N ILE A 274 1.17 -36.25 6.58
CA ILE A 274 1.64 -37.15 5.52
C ILE A 274 3.16 -37.32 5.60
N ARG A 275 3.93 -36.23 5.71
CA ARG A 275 5.39 -36.31 5.83
C ARG A 275 5.86 -37.08 7.06
N LEU A 276 5.18 -36.93 8.19
CA LEU A 276 5.52 -37.64 9.44
C LEU A 276 5.09 -39.12 9.40
N ALA A 277 3.98 -39.45 8.74
CA ALA A 277 3.53 -40.82 8.56
C ALA A 277 4.47 -41.63 7.65
N ASN A 278 4.99 -40.98 6.60
CA ASN A 278 5.92 -41.59 5.63
C ASN A 278 7.40 -41.40 6.02
N GLU A 279 7.69 -41.02 7.27
CA GLU A 279 9.04 -40.76 7.77
C GLU A 279 9.77 -42.09 8.03
N SER A 280 10.98 -42.26 7.47
CA SER A 280 11.82 -43.42 7.80
C SER A 280 12.25 -43.39 9.29
N PRO A 281 12.51 -44.53 9.93
CA PRO A 281 12.89 -44.57 11.35
C PRO A 281 14.14 -43.74 11.65
N GLU A 282 15.12 -43.72 10.75
CA GLU A 282 16.33 -42.88 10.84
C GLU A 282 15.98 -41.39 10.83
N LYS A 283 15.20 -40.93 9.85
CA LYS A 283 14.75 -39.53 9.77
C LYS A 283 13.96 -39.12 11.02
N ARG A 284 13.13 -40.03 11.53
CA ARG A 284 12.39 -39.83 12.79
C ARG A 284 13.33 -39.69 13.98
N ALA A 285 14.35 -40.55 14.10
CA ALA A 285 15.34 -40.47 15.17
C ALA A 285 16.09 -39.13 15.12
N SER A 286 16.64 -38.76 13.96
CA SER A 286 17.34 -37.48 13.79
C SER A 286 16.44 -36.28 14.07
N ARG A 287 15.16 -36.31 13.65
CA ARG A 287 14.19 -35.24 13.95
C ARG A 287 13.93 -35.13 15.45
N LEU A 288 13.75 -36.25 16.15
CA LEU A 288 13.51 -36.26 17.60
C LEU A 288 14.74 -35.81 18.39
N GLU A 289 15.94 -36.19 17.95
CA GLU A 289 17.20 -35.74 18.54
C GLU A 289 17.39 -34.22 18.35
N ALA A 290 17.18 -33.71 17.14
CA ALA A 290 17.22 -32.27 16.86
C ALA A 290 16.20 -31.50 17.72
N LEU A 291 15.02 -32.06 17.97
CA LEU A 291 14.03 -31.47 18.87
C LEU A 291 14.49 -31.47 20.33
N ARG A 292 15.11 -32.56 20.81
CA ARG A 292 15.70 -32.65 22.17
C ARG A 292 16.81 -31.62 22.35
N LEU A 293 17.71 -31.49 21.39
CA LEU A 293 18.82 -30.52 21.44
C LEU A 293 18.30 -29.08 21.48
N ARG A 294 17.35 -28.72 20.60
CA ARG A 294 16.70 -27.40 20.64
C ARG A 294 15.98 -27.15 21.96
N GLN A 295 15.38 -28.18 22.56
CA GLN A 295 14.75 -28.05 23.86
C GLN A 295 15.78 -27.79 24.97
N GLN A 296 16.90 -28.52 24.99
CA GLN A 296 17.98 -28.30 25.94
C GLN A 296 18.56 -26.88 25.81
N GLN A 297 18.84 -26.43 24.59
CA GLN A 297 19.32 -25.07 24.33
C GLN A 297 18.34 -24.01 24.85
N ARG A 298 17.04 -24.14 24.55
CA ARG A 298 16.00 -23.20 25.07
C ARG A 298 15.91 -23.18 26.60
N LEU A 299 16.10 -24.33 27.24
CA LEU A 299 16.07 -24.42 28.71
C LEU A 299 17.35 -23.84 29.34
N ALA A 300 18.50 -24.00 28.68
CA ALA A 300 19.76 -23.44 29.14
C ALA A 300 19.79 -21.91 29.00
N SER A 301 19.18 -21.36 27.94
CA SER A 301 19.06 -19.91 27.72
C SER A 301 17.82 -19.27 28.37
N GLU A 302 17.11 -19.99 29.25
CA GLU A 302 15.85 -19.54 29.84
C GLU A 302 16.13 -18.44 30.89
N SER A 303 15.43 -17.31 30.80
CA SER A 303 15.51 -16.28 31.85
C SER A 303 14.88 -16.78 33.16
N PRO A 304 15.26 -16.26 34.33
CA PRO A 304 14.67 -16.71 35.61
C PRO A 304 13.15 -16.53 35.66
N GLU A 305 12.62 -15.46 35.05
CA GLU A 305 11.18 -15.23 34.94
C GLU A 305 10.50 -16.27 34.04
N GLN A 306 11.09 -16.57 32.88
CA GLN A 306 10.59 -17.61 31.98
C GLN A 306 10.58 -18.98 32.66
N ARG A 307 11.64 -19.29 33.42
CA ARG A 307 11.77 -20.52 34.21
C ARG A 307 10.69 -20.61 35.28
N ALA A 308 10.47 -19.53 36.03
CA ALA A 308 9.41 -19.47 37.03
C ALA A 308 8.03 -19.69 36.39
N ALA A 309 7.73 -19.01 35.28
CA ALA A 309 6.48 -19.16 34.56
C ALA A 309 6.28 -20.60 34.03
N ARG A 310 7.32 -21.22 33.47
CA ARG A 310 7.28 -22.62 33.00
C ARG A 310 7.03 -23.59 34.14
N LEU A 311 7.71 -23.42 35.28
CA LEU A 311 7.52 -24.27 36.47
C LEU A 311 6.14 -24.07 37.09
N MET A 312 5.63 -22.84 37.17
CA MET A 312 4.26 -22.57 37.61
C MET A 312 3.25 -23.22 36.68
N ALA A 313 3.39 -23.08 35.36
CA ALA A 313 2.52 -23.74 34.39
C ALA A 313 2.57 -25.28 34.52
N ALA A 314 3.75 -25.86 34.81
CA ALA A 314 3.88 -27.29 35.08
C ALA A 314 3.13 -27.70 36.36
N ARG A 315 3.22 -26.90 37.44
CA ARG A 315 2.50 -27.12 38.70
C ARG A 315 0.99 -27.04 38.51
N ILE A 316 0.49 -26.04 37.79
CA ILE A 316 -0.94 -25.90 37.46
C ILE A 316 -1.43 -27.12 36.68
N ARG A 317 -0.71 -27.56 35.64
CA ARG A 317 -1.07 -28.78 34.89
C ARG A 317 -1.03 -30.04 35.74
N GLN A 318 -0.14 -30.11 36.73
CA GLN A 318 -0.12 -31.24 37.67
C GLN A 318 -1.32 -31.21 38.61
N GLN A 319 -1.67 -30.05 39.15
CA GLN A 319 -2.85 -29.87 40.00
C GLN A 319 -4.14 -30.22 39.27
N GLN A 320 -4.31 -29.72 38.03
CA GLN A 320 -5.47 -30.06 37.19
C GLN A 320 -5.59 -31.56 36.93
N ARG A 321 -4.47 -32.25 36.65
CA ARG A 321 -4.46 -33.71 36.47
C ARG A 321 -4.88 -34.46 37.74
N LEU A 322 -4.43 -34.01 38.91
CA LEU A 322 -4.82 -34.60 40.19
C LEU A 322 -6.28 -34.31 40.56
N ALA A 323 -6.78 -33.13 40.24
CA ALA A 323 -8.17 -32.74 40.48
C ALA A 323 -9.14 -33.57 39.62
N ASN A 324 -8.77 -33.84 38.37
CA ASN A 324 -9.56 -34.62 37.42
C ASN A 324 -9.32 -36.14 37.51
N GLU A 325 -8.48 -36.59 38.46
CA GLU A 325 -8.10 -38.00 38.61
C GLU A 325 -9.32 -38.84 39.02
N SER A 326 -9.62 -39.88 38.24
CA SER A 326 -10.68 -40.83 38.59
C SER A 326 -10.31 -41.62 39.86
N LYS A 327 -11.28 -42.25 40.53
CA LYS A 327 -11.00 -43.07 41.73
C LYS A 327 -10.04 -44.21 41.42
N GLU A 328 -10.18 -44.85 40.26
CA GLU A 328 -9.32 -45.94 39.80
C GLU A 328 -7.90 -45.45 39.50
N GLU A 329 -7.77 -44.32 38.79
CA GLU A 329 -6.48 -43.71 38.51
C GLU A 329 -5.75 -43.31 39.80
N ARG A 330 -6.50 -42.76 40.77
CA ARG A 330 -5.98 -42.40 42.09
C ARG A 330 -5.48 -43.62 42.85
N ALA A 331 -6.24 -44.71 42.85
CA ALA A 331 -5.83 -45.97 43.46
C ALA A 331 -4.57 -46.53 42.78
N ALA A 332 -4.50 -46.52 41.45
CA ALA A 332 -3.33 -46.95 40.68
C ALA A 332 -2.10 -46.09 40.98
N ARG A 333 -2.25 -44.77 41.10
CA ARG A 333 -1.15 -43.86 41.49
C ARG A 333 -0.63 -44.18 42.89
N PHE A 334 -1.51 -44.36 43.87
CA PHE A 334 -1.12 -44.76 45.22
C PHE A 334 -0.45 -46.14 45.25
N ALA A 335 -0.95 -47.11 44.49
CA ALA A 335 -0.34 -48.42 44.35
C ALA A 335 1.07 -48.33 43.73
N GLY A 336 1.26 -47.48 42.71
CA GLY A 336 2.56 -47.20 42.11
C GLY A 336 3.54 -46.53 43.10
N ILE A 337 3.07 -45.60 43.94
CA ILE A 337 3.87 -45.01 45.02
C ILE A 337 4.28 -46.08 46.04
N LYS A 338 3.36 -46.96 46.45
CA LYS A 338 3.66 -48.09 47.35
C LYS A 338 4.69 -49.04 46.75
N ARG A 339 4.57 -49.39 45.45
CA ARG A 339 5.55 -50.25 44.75
C ARG A 339 6.93 -49.61 44.70
N ARG A 340 7.03 -48.32 44.36
CA ARG A 340 8.30 -47.58 44.37
C ARG A 340 8.93 -47.54 45.76
N ARG A 341 8.14 -47.28 46.80
CA ARG A 341 8.63 -47.31 48.19
C ARG A 341 9.19 -48.67 48.58
N ARG A 342 8.50 -49.77 48.22
CA ARG A 342 8.96 -51.15 48.46
C ARG A 342 10.29 -51.48 47.75
N MET A 343 10.43 -51.06 46.50
CA MET A 343 11.68 -51.28 45.75
C MET A 343 12.84 -50.45 46.31
N SER A 344 12.59 -49.22 46.77
CA SER A 344 13.64 -48.38 47.35
C SER A 344 14.14 -48.87 48.72
N CYS A 345 13.29 -49.53 49.52
CA CYS A 345 13.72 -50.10 50.80
C CYS A 345 14.36 -51.50 50.68
N SER A 346 14.05 -52.29 49.64
CA SER A 346 14.75 -53.57 49.42
C SER A 346 16.19 -53.38 48.94
N THR A 347 16.48 -52.33 48.16
CA THR A 347 17.85 -52.01 47.70
C THR A 347 18.75 -51.41 48.78
N GLN A 348 18.19 -50.89 49.88
CA GLN A 348 18.98 -50.41 51.03
C GLN A 348 19.27 -51.52 52.06
N SER A 349 18.53 -52.64 52.03
CA SER A 349 18.70 -53.75 52.99
C SER A 349 19.70 -54.82 52.54
N SER A 350 20.17 -54.84 51.28
CA SER A 350 21.13 -55.85 50.78
C SER A 350 22.55 -55.32 50.57
N ALA A 351 22.84 -54.09 51.00
CA ALA A 351 24.17 -53.47 50.96
C ALA A 351 24.84 -53.43 52.34
N CYS A 352 24.76 -54.54 53.08
CA CYS A 352 25.64 -54.83 54.22
C CYS A 352 26.16 -56.26 54.10
N PRO A 353 27.38 -56.50 53.61
CA PRO A 353 28.16 -57.65 54.04
C PRO A 353 28.86 -57.30 55.35
N SER A 354 28.63 -58.14 56.35
CA SER A 354 29.34 -58.14 57.62
C SER A 354 30.85 -58.26 57.41
N LEU A 355 31.62 -57.35 58.00
CA LEU A 355 32.91 -57.67 58.62
C LEU A 355 32.97 -56.92 59.95
N SER A 356 32.28 -57.49 60.92
CA SER A 356 32.48 -57.24 62.34
C SER A 356 33.79 -57.91 62.76
N VAL A 357 34.89 -57.16 62.72
CA VAL A 357 36.06 -57.44 63.56
C VAL A 357 35.96 -56.48 64.73
N TYR A 358 35.67 -57.04 65.90
CA TYR A 358 35.58 -56.35 67.17
C TYR A 358 36.99 -55.87 67.56
N VAL A 359 37.26 -54.57 67.44
CA VAL A 359 38.44 -53.93 68.02
C VAL A 359 37.95 -53.02 69.15
N PRO A 360 38.32 -53.27 70.42
CA PRO A 360 37.90 -52.43 71.53
C PRO A 360 38.65 -51.10 71.46
N ARG A 361 37.96 -50.01 71.10
CA ARG A 361 38.50 -48.66 71.23
C ARG A 361 37.99 -48.01 72.52
N LYS A 362 38.98 -47.59 73.32
CA LYS A 362 38.93 -46.88 74.59
C LYS A 362 37.95 -45.69 74.59
N PRO A 363 37.36 -45.34 75.75
CA PRO A 363 36.55 -44.14 75.89
C PRO A 363 37.42 -42.88 75.78
N LEU A 364 37.01 -41.95 74.93
CA LEU A 364 37.55 -40.58 74.85
C LEU A 364 36.45 -39.58 75.27
N PRO A 365 36.83 -38.42 75.83
CA PRO A 365 36.03 -37.59 76.73
C PRO A 365 34.96 -36.73 76.01
N PRO A 366 34.00 -36.15 76.76
CA PRO A 366 32.89 -35.39 76.17
C PRO A 366 33.36 -34.04 75.65
N LEU A 367 33.33 -33.83 74.34
CA LEU A 367 33.51 -32.51 73.73
C LEU A 367 32.16 -31.91 73.35
N LEU A 368 31.76 -30.94 74.18
CA LEU A 368 31.02 -29.71 73.88
C LEU A 368 30.15 -29.71 72.61
N ARG A 369 28.84 -29.86 72.86
CA ARG A 369 27.75 -29.59 71.93
C ARG A 369 27.77 -28.10 71.55
N SER A 370 28.12 -27.77 70.31
CA SER A 370 27.91 -26.43 69.76
C SER A 370 26.41 -26.15 69.63
N PRO A 371 25.91 -24.95 70.00
CA PRO A 371 24.50 -24.60 69.83
C PRO A 371 24.15 -24.42 68.34
N PRO A 372 22.88 -24.66 67.95
CA PRO A 372 22.43 -24.48 66.56
C PRO A 372 22.49 -23.01 66.13
N PRO A 373 22.78 -22.71 64.85
CA PRO A 373 22.74 -21.35 64.33
C PRO A 373 21.32 -20.78 64.37
N ALA A 374 21.21 -19.52 64.78
CA ALA A 374 19.96 -18.77 64.90
C ALA A 374 19.19 -18.66 63.57
N PRO A 375 17.84 -18.61 63.61
CA PRO A 375 17.03 -18.38 62.42
C PRO A 375 17.25 -16.97 61.84
N PRO A 376 17.19 -16.79 60.51
CA PRO A 376 17.31 -15.48 59.89
C PRO A 376 16.13 -14.56 60.28
N PRO A 377 16.34 -13.23 60.38
CA PRO A 377 15.32 -12.29 60.80
C PRO A 377 14.17 -12.23 59.78
N THR A 378 12.95 -12.24 60.32
CA THR A 378 11.70 -11.97 59.60
C THR A 378 11.73 -10.58 58.97
N PRO A 379 11.37 -10.42 57.68
CA PRO A 379 11.25 -9.09 57.08
C PRO A 379 10.03 -8.37 57.68
N PHE A 380 10.29 -7.18 58.23
CA PHE A 380 9.27 -6.24 58.68
C PHE A 380 8.28 -5.91 57.58
N HIS A 381 6.98 -5.98 57.92
CA HIS A 381 5.90 -5.40 57.15
C HIS A 381 6.11 -3.90 57.00
N THR A 382 6.36 -3.45 55.76
CA THR A 382 6.14 -2.06 55.34
C THR A 382 4.75 -1.97 54.68
N PRO A 383 3.93 -0.97 55.00
CA PRO A 383 2.64 -0.79 54.36
C PRO A 383 2.81 -0.32 52.91
N PRO A 384 1.90 -0.69 51.98
CA PRO A 384 1.99 -0.27 50.59
C PRO A 384 1.66 1.22 50.41
N SER A 385 2.59 1.95 49.81
CA SER A 385 2.41 3.34 49.36
C SER A 385 1.52 3.41 48.10
N PRO A 386 0.60 4.39 47.98
CA PRO A 386 -0.42 4.42 46.95
C PRO A 386 0.13 5.04 45.67
N ASN A 387 0.78 4.25 44.80
CA ASN A 387 1.11 4.74 43.44
C ASN A 387 1.18 3.65 42.37
N HIS A 388 0.46 2.54 42.58
CA HIS A 388 0.45 1.42 41.63
C HIS A 388 -0.63 1.53 40.53
N ALA A 389 -1.49 2.56 40.58
CA ALA A 389 -2.57 2.78 39.60
C ALA A 389 -2.15 3.58 38.36
N ALA A 390 -0.99 4.26 38.36
CA ALA A 390 -0.59 5.16 37.26
C ALA A 390 0.29 4.52 36.16
N LYS A 391 0.82 3.29 36.37
CA LYS A 391 1.73 2.64 35.40
C LYS A 391 1.07 1.64 34.45
N GLN A 392 -0.22 1.34 34.61
CA GLN A 392 -0.96 0.47 33.67
C GLN A 392 -1.66 1.23 32.52
N ALA A 393 -1.72 2.56 32.58
CA ALA A 393 -2.38 3.36 31.54
C ALA A 393 -1.45 3.83 30.40
N PHE A 394 -0.13 3.61 30.47
CA PHE A 394 0.83 4.15 29.48
C PHE A 394 1.37 3.11 28.47
N ARG A 395 0.82 1.89 28.43
CA ARG A 395 1.20 0.84 27.46
C ARG A 395 0.25 0.70 26.27
N ARG A 396 -0.59 1.70 26.01
CA ARG A 396 -1.44 1.77 24.82
C ARG A 396 -1.28 3.12 24.13
N THR A 397 -0.11 3.37 23.55
CA THR A 397 0.11 4.17 22.33
C THR A 397 1.62 4.35 22.14
N VAL A 398 2.07 4.32 20.88
CA VAL A 398 3.42 4.74 20.41
C VAL A 398 4.53 3.70 20.65
N ASN A 399 4.86 2.85 19.66
CA ASN A 399 5.70 3.19 18.50
C ASN A 399 6.01 1.98 17.62
N VAL A 400 5.91 2.22 16.32
CA VAL A 400 6.57 1.49 15.24
C VAL A 400 7.93 2.13 15.09
N GLU A 401 9.00 1.40 15.41
CA GLU A 401 10.35 1.78 14.98
C GLU A 401 11.18 0.52 14.79
N GLY A 402 11.80 0.45 13.62
CA GLY A 402 12.53 -0.69 13.11
C GLY A 402 13.80 -0.96 13.88
N SER A 403 14.16 -2.23 13.94
CA SER A 403 15.49 -2.65 14.36
C SER A 403 16.01 -3.63 13.33
N ASP A 404 16.88 -3.08 12.47
CA ASP A 404 17.78 -3.83 11.60
C ASP A 404 18.86 -4.47 12.47
N TYR A 405 18.81 -5.80 12.60
CA TYR A 405 19.95 -6.56 13.11
C TYR A 405 20.59 -7.34 11.97
N TRP A 406 21.75 -6.81 11.58
CA TRP A 406 22.82 -7.50 10.87
C TRP A 406 23.19 -8.80 11.58
N TRP A 407 23.31 -9.89 10.83
CA TRP A 407 24.04 -11.08 11.26
C TRP A 407 25.26 -11.25 10.34
N GLU A 408 26.45 -11.14 10.89
CA GLU A 408 27.68 -11.58 10.27
C GLU A 408 27.71 -13.12 10.31
N SER A 409 27.89 -13.75 9.15
CA SER A 409 28.17 -15.18 9.06
C SER A 409 29.66 -15.40 8.94
N HIS A 410 30.26 -15.97 9.97
CA HIS A 410 31.56 -16.61 9.88
C HIS A 410 31.50 -17.80 8.90
N PHE A 411 32.35 -17.74 7.88
CA PHE A 411 32.63 -18.82 6.96
C PHE A 411 33.35 -19.97 7.69
N LEU A 412 32.77 -21.16 7.67
CA LEU A 412 33.51 -22.42 7.80
C LEU A 412 33.31 -23.23 6.52
N VAL A 413 34.42 -23.45 5.82
CA VAL A 413 34.54 -24.25 4.60
C VAL A 413 34.46 -25.74 4.97
N PRO A 414 33.57 -26.56 4.39
CA PRO A 414 33.73 -28.02 4.42
C PRO A 414 34.39 -28.51 3.13
N GLN A 415 35.44 -29.31 3.31
CA GLN A 415 36.13 -30.06 2.25
C GLN A 415 35.18 -31.03 1.51
N GLN A 416 35.45 -31.20 0.22
CA GLN A 416 34.80 -32.19 -0.66
C GLN A 416 35.22 -33.63 -0.32
N PRO A 417 34.31 -34.62 -0.41
CA PRO A 417 34.69 -36.01 -0.66
C PRO A 417 34.73 -36.32 -2.18
N PRO A 418 35.54 -37.30 -2.62
CA PRO A 418 35.81 -37.54 -4.03
C PRO A 418 34.71 -38.34 -4.73
N ALA A 419 34.73 -38.22 -6.06
CA ALA A 419 33.90 -38.91 -7.02
C ALA A 419 33.93 -40.44 -6.86
N GLN A 420 32.78 -41.10 -7.05
CA GLN A 420 32.71 -42.37 -7.78
C GLN A 420 31.28 -42.77 -8.18
N GLN A 421 31.23 -43.30 -9.40
CA GLN A 421 30.33 -44.32 -9.97
C GLN A 421 28.89 -43.96 -10.33
N GLN A 422 28.75 -43.78 -11.65
CA GLN A 422 27.56 -44.01 -12.46
C GLN A 422 26.94 -45.39 -12.15
N GLN A 423 25.62 -45.42 -11.98
CA GLN A 423 24.78 -46.60 -12.08
C GLN A 423 23.61 -46.28 -13.02
N PRO A 424 23.18 -47.22 -13.88
CA PRO A 424 22.33 -46.97 -15.03
C PRO A 424 20.84 -46.87 -14.68
N ALA A 425 20.10 -46.26 -15.60
CA ALA A 425 18.66 -46.17 -15.59
C ALA A 425 18.00 -47.56 -15.68
N PHE A 426 17.07 -47.84 -14.77
CA PHE A 426 16.11 -48.92 -14.92
C PHE A 426 14.74 -48.37 -15.36
N PRO A 427 14.00 -49.07 -16.25
CA PRO A 427 12.71 -48.63 -16.76
C PRO A 427 11.57 -49.03 -15.80
N TRP A 428 10.56 -48.16 -15.73
CA TRP A 428 9.29 -48.45 -15.06
C TRP A 428 8.32 -49.12 -16.03
N ASP A 429 8.23 -50.45 -15.97
CA ASP A 429 7.01 -51.17 -16.37
C ASP A 429 6.47 -51.88 -15.13
N TYR A 430 5.39 -51.34 -14.56
CA TYR A 430 4.56 -52.05 -13.60
C TYR A 430 3.15 -52.10 -14.14
N VAL A 431 2.80 -53.31 -14.57
CA VAL A 431 1.46 -53.80 -14.85
C VAL A 431 0.67 -53.81 -13.54
N CYS A 432 -0.46 -53.12 -13.50
CA CYS A 432 -1.49 -53.31 -12.48
C CYS A 432 -2.65 -54.08 -13.10
N ASP A 433 -2.68 -55.39 -12.84
CA ASP A 433 -3.90 -56.18 -12.92
C ASP A 433 -4.72 -55.95 -11.65
N SER A 434 -5.97 -55.49 -11.79
CA SER A 434 -7.13 -56.13 -11.13
C SER A 434 -8.46 -55.43 -11.46
N VAL A 435 -9.25 -56.15 -12.26
CA VAL A 435 -10.65 -56.55 -12.02
C VAL A 435 -11.62 -55.48 -11.47
N PHE A 436 -12.43 -54.89 -12.35
CA PHE A 436 -13.91 -54.91 -12.32
C PHE A 436 -14.46 -53.91 -13.36
N ALA A 437 -15.11 -54.40 -14.41
CA ALA A 437 -15.94 -53.60 -15.33
C ALA A 437 -17.17 -54.42 -15.74
N PRO A 438 -18.39 -53.84 -15.75
CA PRO A 438 -19.52 -54.45 -16.42
C PRO A 438 -19.75 -53.84 -17.82
N TYR A 439 -19.86 -54.73 -18.80
CA TYR A 439 -20.70 -54.69 -20.00
C TYR A 439 -20.96 -53.33 -20.70
N VAL A 440 -20.27 -53.12 -21.82
CA VAL A 440 -20.77 -52.28 -22.93
C VAL A 440 -20.57 -53.03 -24.25
N ARG A 441 -21.65 -53.08 -25.05
CA ARG A 441 -21.80 -53.77 -26.34
C ARG A 441 -20.68 -53.41 -27.34
N ARG A 442 -20.07 -54.43 -27.95
CA ARG A 442 -19.17 -54.31 -29.10
C ARG A 442 -19.97 -54.22 -30.40
N HIS A 443 -19.70 -53.20 -31.22
CA HIS A 443 -20.04 -53.18 -32.65
C HIS A 443 -18.85 -53.72 -33.47
N PRO A 444 -19.09 -54.36 -34.62
CA PRO A 444 -18.04 -54.98 -35.42
C PRO A 444 -17.14 -53.95 -36.12
N ILE A 445 -15.84 -54.22 -36.07
CA ILE A 445 -14.74 -53.43 -36.66
C ILE A 445 -14.64 -53.78 -38.15
N ALA A 446 -14.69 -52.77 -39.02
CA ALA A 446 -14.40 -52.90 -40.44
C ALA A 446 -12.88 -53.07 -40.68
N PRO A 447 -12.45 -53.84 -41.70
CA PRO A 447 -11.04 -54.06 -41.99
C PRO A 447 -10.35 -52.78 -42.52
N PRO A 448 -9.03 -52.62 -42.30
CA PRO A 448 -8.29 -51.44 -42.72
C PRO A 448 -8.12 -51.40 -44.26
N LEU A 449 -8.30 -50.21 -44.82
CA LEU A 449 -8.04 -49.90 -46.23
C LEU A 449 -6.53 -49.95 -46.56
N PRO A 450 -6.14 -50.35 -47.78
CA PRO A 450 -4.74 -50.40 -48.20
C PRO A 450 -4.16 -49.00 -48.39
N THR A 451 -2.91 -48.84 -47.97
CA THR A 451 -2.09 -47.64 -48.15
C THR A 451 -1.74 -47.39 -49.63
N PRO A 452 -1.75 -46.14 -50.11
CA PRO A 452 -1.33 -45.81 -51.47
C PRO A 452 0.19 -45.92 -51.66
N PRO A 453 0.68 -46.24 -52.88
CA PRO A 453 2.10 -46.35 -53.18
C PRO A 453 2.81 -44.98 -53.22
N PRO A 454 4.13 -44.93 -52.97
CA PRO A 454 4.90 -43.70 -53.03
C PRO A 454 5.04 -43.17 -54.47
N PRO A 455 5.13 -41.84 -54.66
CA PRO A 455 5.28 -41.23 -55.99
C PRO A 455 6.69 -41.48 -56.58
N PRO A 456 6.82 -41.49 -57.92
CA PRO A 456 8.08 -41.75 -58.61
C PRO A 456 9.07 -40.58 -58.47
N HIS A 457 10.34 -40.94 -58.29
CA HIS A 457 11.48 -40.02 -58.27
C HIS A 457 11.74 -39.43 -59.66
N SER A 458 11.72 -38.09 -59.77
CA SER A 458 12.30 -37.35 -60.89
C SER A 458 13.71 -36.84 -60.53
N PRO A 459 14.67 -36.86 -61.47
CA PRO A 459 16.03 -36.43 -61.21
C PRO A 459 16.14 -34.91 -61.33
N PHE A 460 16.38 -34.21 -60.22
CA PHE A 460 16.73 -32.80 -60.24
C PHE A 460 18.25 -32.66 -60.18
N GLN A 461 18.79 -31.99 -61.21
CA GLN A 461 20.20 -31.63 -61.36
C GLN A 461 20.71 -30.81 -60.17
N GLN A 462 21.86 -31.21 -59.63
CA GLN A 462 22.65 -30.40 -58.70
C GLN A 462 23.31 -29.25 -59.47
N GLN A 463 22.91 -28.01 -59.20
CA GLN A 463 23.75 -26.84 -59.45
C GLN A 463 24.39 -26.41 -58.12
N HIS A 464 25.72 -26.42 -58.10
CA HIS A 464 26.54 -25.86 -57.03
C HIS A 464 26.37 -24.33 -56.98
N PRO A 465 26.12 -23.72 -55.81
CA PRO A 465 26.31 -22.29 -55.64
C PRO A 465 27.80 -22.01 -55.39
N GLN A 466 28.41 -21.24 -56.29
CA GLN A 466 29.70 -20.58 -56.07
C GLN A 466 29.58 -19.65 -54.86
N GLN A 467 30.44 -19.85 -53.86
CA GLN A 467 30.66 -18.91 -52.76
C GLN A 467 31.39 -17.67 -53.29
N GLN A 468 30.67 -16.57 -53.47
CA GLN A 468 31.31 -15.25 -53.51
C GLN A 468 31.58 -14.80 -52.07
N GLN A 469 32.85 -14.85 -51.67
CA GLN A 469 33.35 -14.16 -50.48
C GLN A 469 33.29 -12.65 -50.71
N GLN A 470 32.25 -11.98 -50.21
CA GLN A 470 32.28 -10.54 -50.00
C GLN A 470 33.01 -10.28 -48.68
N GLN A 471 34.22 -9.73 -48.76
CA GLN A 471 34.94 -9.20 -47.62
C GLN A 471 34.25 -7.92 -47.15
N HIS A 472 33.62 -7.98 -45.98
CA HIS A 472 33.16 -6.77 -45.28
C HIS A 472 34.37 -6.06 -44.66
N PRO A 473 34.52 -4.73 -44.83
CA PRO A 473 35.54 -3.98 -44.11
C PRO A 473 35.21 -3.95 -42.60
N PRO A 474 36.24 -3.93 -41.72
CA PRO A 474 36.02 -3.91 -40.28
C PRO A 474 35.35 -2.61 -39.83
N PRO A 475 34.55 -2.64 -38.74
CA PRO A 475 33.88 -1.46 -38.24
C PRO A 475 34.91 -0.44 -37.74
N GLN A 476 34.85 0.78 -38.29
CA GLN A 476 35.61 1.92 -37.80
C GLN A 476 35.21 2.20 -36.35
N GLN A 477 36.18 2.10 -35.44
CA GLN A 477 36.03 2.49 -34.05
C GLN A 477 35.81 4.00 -33.99
N GLN A 478 34.65 4.44 -33.53
CA GLN A 478 34.42 5.84 -33.21
C GLN A 478 35.28 6.21 -31.99
N PRO A 479 35.99 7.36 -32.02
CA PRO A 479 36.72 7.82 -30.85
C PRO A 479 35.74 8.16 -29.71
N PRO A 480 36.14 7.94 -28.45
CA PRO A 480 35.28 8.21 -27.31
C PRO A 480 34.94 9.71 -27.22
N PRO A 481 33.73 10.06 -26.75
CA PRO A 481 33.34 11.46 -26.59
C PRO A 481 34.24 12.15 -25.55
N PRO A 482 34.55 13.45 -25.74
CA PRO A 482 35.38 14.20 -24.81
C PRO A 482 34.73 14.27 -23.42
N PRO A 483 35.55 14.35 -22.35
CA PRO A 483 35.05 14.38 -20.98
C PRO A 483 34.18 15.62 -20.77
N GLN A 484 32.94 15.39 -20.33
CA GLN A 484 32.05 16.45 -19.90
C GLN A 484 32.66 17.13 -18.66
N GLN A 485 32.98 18.41 -18.80
CA GLN A 485 33.40 19.25 -17.69
C GLN A 485 32.28 19.28 -16.64
N GLN A 486 32.59 18.81 -15.45
CA GLN A 486 31.71 18.96 -14.29
C GLN A 486 31.57 20.45 -13.98
N PRO A 487 30.35 20.96 -13.75
CA PRO A 487 30.19 22.31 -13.24
C PRO A 487 30.84 22.40 -11.84
N PRO A 488 31.45 23.55 -11.51
CA PRO A 488 32.12 23.73 -10.22
C PRO A 488 31.14 23.54 -9.06
N PRO A 489 31.62 23.05 -7.90
CA PRO A 489 30.77 22.84 -6.74
C PRO A 489 30.14 24.16 -6.32
N GLN A 490 28.81 24.19 -6.28
CA GLN A 490 28.07 25.28 -5.67
C GLN A 490 28.49 25.37 -4.21
N GLN A 491 29.09 26.50 -3.84
CA GLN A 491 29.38 26.85 -2.46
C GLN A 491 28.08 26.75 -1.66
N GLN A 492 28.07 25.85 -0.68
CA GLN A 492 27.04 25.80 0.34
C GLN A 492 27.03 27.15 1.06
N GLN A 493 26.00 27.95 0.80
CA GLN A 493 25.69 29.08 1.66
C GLN A 493 25.33 28.52 3.04
N GLN A 494 26.17 28.83 4.03
CA GLN A 494 25.87 28.55 5.42
C GLN A 494 24.55 29.24 5.81
N PRO A 495 23.67 28.58 6.56
CA PRO A 495 22.48 29.23 7.07
C PRO A 495 22.88 30.32 8.07
N LEU A 496 22.38 31.54 7.85
CA LEU A 496 22.48 32.64 8.81
C LEU A 496 21.95 32.17 10.17
N GLU A 497 22.82 32.22 11.18
CA GLU A 497 22.44 32.15 12.59
C GLU A 497 21.44 33.27 12.89
N THR A 498 20.19 32.87 13.15
CA THR A 498 19.20 33.73 13.81
C THR A 498 19.64 34.02 15.24
N GLN A 499 19.95 35.28 15.52
CA GLN A 499 20.16 35.78 16.87
C GLN A 499 18.89 35.61 17.74
N PRO A 500 19.05 35.34 19.05
CA PRO A 500 17.92 35.26 19.97
C PRO A 500 17.34 36.65 20.25
N LYS A 501 16.02 36.74 20.16
CA LYS A 501 15.21 37.88 20.61
C LYS A 501 15.49 38.14 22.09
N MET A 502 15.95 39.35 22.40
CA MET A 502 15.87 39.89 23.76
C MET A 502 14.39 39.99 24.17
N GLU A 503 14.04 39.29 25.23
CA GLU A 503 12.93 39.70 26.10
C GLU A 503 13.38 40.94 26.86
N ASN A 504 12.57 42.00 26.80
CA ASN A 504 12.74 43.20 27.60
C ASN A 504 11.69 43.20 28.74
N PRO A 505 11.99 43.88 29.85
CA PRO A 505 11.53 43.57 31.20
C PRO A 505 10.05 43.87 31.50
#